data_AF-A0A5J4N4K3-F1
#
_entry.id   AF-A0A5J4N4K3-F1
#
_cell.length_a   1.000
_cell.length_b   1.000
_cell.length_c   1.000
_cell.angle_alpha   90.00
_cell.angle_beta   90.00
_cell.angle_gamma   90.00
#
_symmetry.space_group_name_H-M   'P 1'
#
loop_
_entity.id
_entity.type
_entity.pdbx_description
1 polymer ?
#
loop_
_entity_poly.entity_id
_entity_poly.type
_entity_poly.pdbx_seq_one_letter_code
_entity_poly.pdbx_strand_id
1 'polypeptide(L)'
;DWVCSPPKTSRRGGIWEHLVRPIRRILLSLTAGQMAKDETPSISLTEAEKILNGTPITELSDDPQDLSALTPNHLLMLRPNPSGSLLTKTVSKLT
;
A
#
# COMPACT_ATOMS: atom_id res chain seq x y z
N ASP A 1 -24.65 -3.00 13.22
CA ASP A 1 -24.54 -4.47 13.29
C ASP A 1 -23.32 -4.97 12.55
N TRP A 2 -22.53 -5.83 13.20
CA TRP A 2 -21.37 -6.49 12.58
C TRP A 2 -21.84 -7.66 11.72
N VAL A 3 -21.41 -7.70 10.45
CA VAL A 3 -21.80 -8.76 9.51
C VAL A 3 -20.60 -9.65 9.21
N CYS A 4 -20.51 -10.79 9.90
CA CYS A 4 -19.48 -11.79 9.65
C CYS A 4 -19.61 -12.36 8.23
N SER A 5 -18.48 -12.58 7.55
CA SER A 5 -18.45 -13.25 6.25
C SER A 5 -18.82 -14.73 6.39
N PRO A 6 -19.81 -15.24 5.62
CA PRO A 6 -20.16 -16.64 5.61
C PRO A 6 -18.93 -17.50 5.30
N PRO A 7 -18.79 -18.68 5.92
CA PRO A 7 -17.56 -19.50 5.90
C PRO A 7 -17.15 -20.04 4.52
N LYS A 8 -17.84 -19.69 3.41
CA LYS A 8 -17.54 -20.16 2.05
C LYS A 8 -17.79 -19.11 0.95
N THR A 9 -18.01 -17.84 1.30
CA THR A 9 -18.22 -16.79 0.28
C THR A 9 -16.90 -16.10 -0.06
N SER A 10 -16.15 -16.70 -1.01
CA SER A 10 -14.91 -16.13 -1.56
C SER A 10 -15.05 -14.67 -2.03
N ARG A 11 -16.24 -14.29 -2.54
CA ARG A 11 -16.49 -12.93 -3.07
C ARG A 11 -16.44 -11.80 -2.03
N ARG A 12 -16.65 -12.07 -0.74
CA ARG A 12 -16.64 -11.02 0.31
C ARG A 12 -15.26 -10.76 0.92
N GLY A 13 -14.36 -11.75 0.85
CA GLY A 13 -12.99 -11.65 1.38
C GLY A 13 -11.93 -11.27 0.35
N GLY A 14 -12.24 -11.37 -0.94
CA GLY A 14 -11.23 -11.31 -2.02
C GLY A 14 -10.31 -10.08 -2.03
N ILE A 15 -10.83 -8.89 -1.70
CA ILE A 15 -10.00 -7.66 -1.65
C ILE A 15 -8.98 -7.74 -0.50
N TRP A 16 -9.44 -8.08 0.70
CA TRP A 16 -8.54 -8.26 1.85
C TRP A 16 -7.54 -9.40 1.61
N GLU A 17 -7.96 -10.52 1.04
CA GLU A 17 -7.07 -11.62 0.66
C GLU A 17 -6.03 -11.20 -0.38
N HIS A 18 -6.41 -10.34 -1.34
CA HIS A 18 -5.47 -9.79 -2.32
C HIS A 18 -4.42 -8.90 -1.66
N LEU A 19 -4.81 -8.09 -0.66
CA LEU A 19 -3.92 -7.20 0.10
C LEU A 19 -2.96 -7.95 1.03
N VAL A 20 -3.30 -9.16 1.49
CA VAL A 20 -2.39 -9.98 2.30
C VAL A 20 -1.08 -10.30 1.55
N ARG A 21 -1.13 -10.45 0.21
CA ARG A 21 0.05 -10.79 -0.60
C ARG A 21 1.11 -9.69 -0.63
N PRO A 22 0.82 -8.43 -1.00
CA PRO A 22 1.79 -7.34 -0.99
C PRO A 22 2.28 -7.02 0.43
N ILE A 23 1.40 -7.04 1.43
CA ILE A 23 1.79 -6.79 2.83
C ILE A 23 2.85 -7.80 3.28
N ARG A 24 2.65 -9.09 3.01
CA ARG A 24 3.65 -10.13 3.33
C ARG A 24 4.98 -9.88 2.64
N ARG A 25 4.98 -9.48 1.37
CA ARG A 25 6.23 -9.17 0.64
C ARG A 25 6.97 -8.01 1.29
N ILE A 26 6.27 -6.92 1.61
CA ILE A 26 6.88 -5.75 2.24
C ILE A 26 7.44 -6.11 3.61
N LEU A 27 6.67 -6.81 4.45
CA LEU A 27 7.12 -7.24 5.77
C LEU A 27 8.34 -8.16 5.70
N LEU A 28 8.39 -9.08 4.74
CA LEU A 28 9.57 -9.94 4.53
C LEU A 28 10.79 -9.12 4.10
N SER A 29 10.61 -8.11 3.24
CA SER A 29 11.70 -7.20 2.86
C SER A 29 12.19 -6.35 4.02
N LEU A 30 11.30 -5.90 4.93
CA LEU A 30 11.65 -5.08 6.09
C LEU A 30 12.32 -5.90 7.21
N THR A 31 11.93 -7.16 7.37
CA THR A 31 12.43 -8.04 8.45
C THR A 31 13.62 -8.90 8.03
N ALA A 32 13.98 -8.91 6.74
CA ALA A 32 15.16 -9.61 6.24
C ALA A 32 16.45 -9.05 6.87
N GLY A 33 16.97 -9.74 7.90
CA GLY A 33 18.23 -9.41 8.57
C GLY A 33 18.12 -8.70 9.91
N GLN A 34 16.92 -8.49 10.46
CA GLN A 34 16.73 -7.89 11.78
C GLN A 34 16.34 -8.94 12.83
N MET A 35 16.98 -8.91 14.01
CA MET A 35 16.49 -9.65 15.18
C MET A 35 15.22 -8.98 15.69
N ALA A 36 14.11 -9.72 15.68
CA ALA A 36 12.82 -9.20 16.12
C ALA A 36 12.87 -8.80 17.60
N LYS A 37 12.75 -7.49 17.86
CA LYS A 37 12.50 -6.91 19.18
C LYS A 37 10.98 -6.79 19.37
N ASP A 38 10.53 -6.63 20.60
CA ASP A 38 9.10 -6.59 20.96
C ASP A 38 8.30 -5.49 20.21
N GLU A 39 8.97 -4.41 19.80
CA GLU A 39 8.39 -3.29 19.04
C GLU A 39 8.55 -3.42 17.51
N THR A 40 9.39 -4.35 17.03
CA THR A 40 9.63 -4.57 15.60
C THR A 40 8.35 -4.89 14.79
N PRO A 41 7.37 -5.67 15.27
CA PRO A 41 6.17 -5.97 14.47
C PRO A 41 5.25 -4.76 14.26
N SER A 42 5.13 -3.85 15.23
CA SER A 42 4.27 -2.66 15.08
C SER A 42 4.88 -1.63 14.14
N ILE A 43 6.20 -1.42 14.23
CA ILE A 43 6.94 -0.50 13.36
C ILE A 43 6.93 -1.01 11.92
N SER A 44 7.26 -2.29 11.70
CA SER A 44 7.26 -2.88 10.36
C SER A 44 5.87 -2.88 9.71
N LEU A 45 4.79 -3.05 10.48
CA LEU A 45 3.43 -2.94 9.96
C LEU A 45 3.09 -1.49 9.57
N THR A 46 3.51 -0.51 10.37
CA THR A 46 3.32 0.91 10.05
C THR A 46 4.05 1.32 8.77
N GLU A 47 5.26 0.82 8.57
CA GLU A 47 6.01 1.01 7.32
C GLU A 47 5.35 0.31 6.14
N ALA A 48 4.87 -0.93 6.33
CA ALA A 48 4.14 -1.66 5.31
C ALA A 48 2.85 -0.94 4.89
N GLU A 49 2.11 -0.37 5.85
CA GLU A 49 0.93 0.45 5.59
C GLU A 49 1.30 1.68 4.77
N LYS A 50 2.36 2.41 5.16
CA LYS A 50 2.81 3.60 4.44
C LYS A 50 3.18 3.28 2.98
N ILE A 51 3.87 2.18 2.75
CA ILE A 51 4.25 1.72 1.40
C ILE A 51 3.00 1.34 0.60
N LEU A 52 2.11 0.55 1.17
CA LEU A 52 0.89 0.10 0.50
C LEU A 52 -0.01 1.29 0.13
N ASN A 53 -0.22 2.23 1.05
CA ASN A 53 -1.04 3.41 0.83
C ASN A 53 -0.40 4.44 -0.12
N GLY A 54 0.91 4.36 -0.34
CA GLY A 54 1.64 5.16 -1.32
C GLY A 54 1.82 4.50 -2.70
N THR A 55 1.44 3.22 -2.83
CA THR A 55 1.57 2.50 -4.10
C THR A 55 0.47 2.97 -5.07
N PRO A 56 0.80 3.31 -6.33
CA PRO A 56 -0.20 3.74 -7.31
C PRO A 56 -1.18 2.59 -7.65
N ILE A 57 -2.48 2.89 -7.69
CA ILE A 57 -3.54 1.97 -8.14
C ILE A 57 -3.83 2.16 -9.64
N THR A 58 -3.58 3.36 -10.17
CA THR A 58 -3.74 3.68 -11.58
C THR A 58 -2.39 3.90 -12.24
N GLU A 59 -2.34 3.73 -13.56
CA GLU A 59 -1.21 4.18 -14.37
C GLU A 59 -1.06 5.71 -14.26
N LEU A 60 0.15 6.22 -14.54
CA LEU A 60 0.35 7.66 -14.65
C LEU A 60 -0.47 8.19 -15.83
N SER A 61 -1.04 9.38 -15.66
CA SER A 61 -1.68 10.09 -16.76
C SER A 61 -0.63 10.50 -17.80
N ASP A 62 -1.00 10.42 -19.08
CA ASP A 62 -0.20 10.93 -20.21
C ASP A 62 -0.27 12.48 -20.31
N ASP A 63 -1.10 13.14 -19.48
CA ASP A 63 -1.21 14.59 -19.46
C ASP A 63 0.03 15.23 -18.80
N PRO A 64 0.80 16.08 -19.51
CA PRO A 64 1.96 16.77 -18.94
C PRO A 64 1.63 17.73 -17.78
N GLN A 65 0.35 18.07 -17.56
CA GLN A 65 -0.10 18.86 -16.41
C GLN A 65 -0.50 18.01 -15.19
N ASP A 66 -0.70 16.69 -15.35
CA ASP A 66 -1.05 15.77 -14.27
C ASP A 66 -0.08 14.59 -14.19
N LEU A 67 1.05 14.81 -13.51
CA LEU A 67 2.09 13.79 -13.32
C LEU A 67 1.84 12.91 -12.08
N SER A 68 0.62 12.90 -11.53
CA SER A 68 0.32 12.22 -10.27
C SER A 68 -0.54 10.97 -10.47
N ALA A 69 0.02 9.80 -10.15
CA ALA A 69 -0.75 8.56 -10.14
C ALA A 69 -1.71 8.53 -8.94
N LEU A 70 -2.90 7.95 -9.12
CA LEU A 70 -3.88 7.82 -8.05
C LEU A 70 -3.42 6.74 -7.05
N THR A 71 -3.20 7.14 -5.80
CA THR A 71 -2.81 6.24 -4.70
C THR A 71 -3.98 6.01 -3.75
N PRO A 72 -4.00 4.93 -2.96
CA PRO A 72 -5.01 4.73 -1.93
C PRO A 72 -5.06 5.89 -0.93
N ASN A 73 -3.90 6.50 -0.61
CA ASN A 73 -3.84 7.70 0.22
C ASN A 73 -4.68 8.86 -0.32
N HIS A 74 -4.77 9.05 -1.64
CA HIS A 74 -5.62 10.09 -2.22
C HIS A 74 -7.10 9.86 -1.90
N LEU A 75 -7.53 8.60 -1.85
CA LEU A 75 -8.90 8.21 -1.50
C LEU A 75 -9.15 8.29 0.01
N LEU A 76 -8.19 7.84 0.82
CA LEU A 76 -8.29 7.80 2.28
C LEU A 76 -8.20 9.19 2.93
N MET A 77 -7.32 10.05 2.42
CA MET A 77 -7.07 11.39 2.96
C MET A 77 -7.91 12.47 2.27
N LEU A 78 -8.54 12.16 1.12
CA LEU A 78 -9.26 13.10 0.24
C LEU A 78 -8.42 14.32 -0.16
N ARG A 79 -7.10 14.22 -0.05
CA ARG A 79 -6.13 15.27 -0.37
C ARG A 79 -4.88 14.63 -0.99
N PRO A 80 -4.15 15.34 -1.87
CA PRO A 80 -2.88 14.88 -2.40
C PRO A 80 -1.89 14.66 -1.25
N ASN A 81 -1.24 13.49 -1.19
CA ASN A 81 -0.19 13.26 -0.20
C ASN A 81 1.10 13.95 -0.70
N PRO A 82 1.60 15.01 -0.04
CA PRO A 82 2.80 15.71 -0.50
C PRO A 82 4.03 14.80 -0.55
N SER A 83 4.08 13.75 0.29
CA SER A 83 5.16 12.77 0.34
C SER A 83 5.08 11.69 -0.75
N GLY A 84 3.89 11.44 -1.31
CA GLY A 84 3.68 10.45 -2.37
C GLY A 84 4.24 10.88 -3.72
N SER A 85 4.30 12.20 -3.98
CA SER A 85 4.78 12.76 -5.25
C SER A 85 6.27 12.49 -5.54
N LEU A 86 7.06 12.23 -4.49
CA LEU A 86 8.49 11.92 -4.63
C LEU A 86 8.70 10.46 -5.03
N LEU A 87 7.84 9.54 -4.58
CA LEU A 87 7.94 8.13 -4.91
C LEU A 87 7.53 7.86 -6.36
N THR A 88 6.49 8.53 -6.86
CA THR A 88 6.08 8.42 -8.28
C THR A 88 7.18 8.93 -9.22
N LYS A 89 7.80 10.06 -8.90
CA LYS A 89 8.94 10.61 -9.67
C LYS A 89 10.16 9.68 -9.71
N THR A 90 10.36 8.86 -8.68
CA THR A 90 11.55 7.99 -8.61
C THR A 90 11.33 6.69 -9.39
N VAL A 91 10.12 6.13 -9.36
CA VAL A 91 9.76 4.93 -10.13
C VAL A 91 9.73 5.23 -11.63
N SER A 92 9.16 6.36 -12.05
CA SER A 92 9.16 6.78 -13.47
C SER A 92 10.55 7.10 -14.04
N LYS A 93 11.57 7.27 -13.18
CA LYS A 93 12.95 7.54 -13.61
C LYS A 93 13.81 6.27 -13.70
N LEU A 94 13.26 5.13 -13.29
CA LEU A 94 13.93 3.82 -13.27
C LEU A 94 13.40 2.84 -14.33
N THR A 95 12.37 3.23 -15.08
CA THR A 95 11.89 2.58 -16.31
C THR A 95 12.10 3.51 -17.49
#